data_AF-A0A536SI00-F1
#
_entry.id   AF-A0A536SI00-F1
#
_cell.length_a   1.000
_cell.length_b   1.000
_cell.length_c   1.000
_cell.angle_alpha   90.00
_cell.angle_beta   90.00
_cell.angle_gamma   90.00
#
_symmetry.space_group_name_H-M   'P 1'
#
loop_
_entity.id
_entity.type
_entity.pdbx_description
1 polymer ?
#
loop_
_entity_poly.entity_id
_entity_poly.type
_entity_poly.pdbx_seq_one_letter_code
_entity_poly.pdbx_strand_id
1 'polypeptide(L)'
;GIPPSPRGMPQIEVTFDIDANGILHVSAKDKATGKENKITIKASSGLNEAEIQRMVKDAEAHATEDKKQLETVTARNQLDSLVHSVSKSLKEYGDKLGADEKSKIEAALKDAEGAMKSDDKAQIDAKTQALAQAAQKLGEKMYADAQKAQGAQAGEEAKASSKSDEGDVVDAEFTEVKDKKKG
;
A
#
# COMPACT_ATOMS: atom_id res chain seq x y z
N GLY A 1 2.38 -22.56 6.15
CA GLY A 1 3.01 -21.24 6.38
C GLY A 1 3.04 -20.47 5.09
N ILE A 2 2.86 -19.15 5.17
CA ILE A 2 2.94 -18.23 4.03
C ILE A 2 4.42 -18.11 3.63
N PRO A 3 4.78 -18.30 2.34
CA PRO A 3 6.16 -18.12 1.90
C PRO A 3 6.64 -16.67 2.13
N PRO A 4 7.94 -16.44 2.37
CA PRO A 4 8.46 -15.07 2.48
C PRO A 4 8.13 -14.27 1.23
N SER A 5 7.47 -13.13 1.40
CA SER A 5 7.06 -12.25 0.29
C SER A 5 7.00 -10.80 0.78
N PRO A 6 7.14 -9.81 -0.11
CA PRO A 6 6.89 -8.41 0.22
C PRO A 6 5.50 -8.22 0.85
N ARG A 7 5.37 -7.27 1.78
CA ARG A 7 4.08 -6.92 2.40
C ARG A 7 3.05 -6.60 1.30
N GLY A 8 1.82 -7.09 1.47
CA GLY A 8 0.71 -6.86 0.53
C GLY A 8 0.69 -7.76 -0.71
N MET A 9 1.73 -8.57 -0.95
CA MET A 9 1.76 -9.52 -2.07
C MET A 9 1.06 -10.86 -1.79
N PRO A 10 1.17 -11.48 -0.58
CA PRO A 10 0.42 -12.69 -0.27
C PRO A 10 -1.08 -12.47 -0.37
N GLN A 11 -1.75 -13.34 -1.12
CA GLN A 11 -3.20 -13.31 -1.28
C GLN A 11 -3.81 -14.38 -0.38
N ILE A 12 -4.34 -13.95 0.76
CA ILE A 12 -5.02 -14.82 1.72
C ILE A 12 -6.52 -14.66 1.53
N GLU A 13 -7.20 -15.75 1.15
CA GLU A 13 -8.65 -15.82 1.11
C GLU A 13 -9.15 -16.36 2.44
N VAL A 14 -9.98 -15.58 3.13
CA VAL A 14 -10.63 -15.99 4.38
C VAL A 14 -12.11 -16.16 4.10
N THR A 15 -12.62 -17.38 4.32
CA THR A 15 -14.04 -17.73 4.11
C THR A 15 -14.67 -18.07 5.45
N PHE A 16 -15.85 -17.51 5.68
CA PHE A 16 -16.70 -17.77 6.84
C PHE A 16 -17.95 -18.50 6.34
N ASP A 17 -18.10 -19.77 6.71
CA ASP A 17 -19.24 -20.61 6.31
C ASP A 17 -20.00 -21.07 7.55
N ILE A 18 -21.32 -20.87 7.56
CA ILE A 18 -22.19 -21.28 8.68
C ILE A 18 -23.10 -22.38 8.16
N ASP A 19 -22.96 -23.58 8.72
CA ASP A 19 -23.77 -24.71 8.30
C ASP A 19 -25.18 -24.69 8.91
N ALA A 20 -26.05 -25.58 8.43
CA ALA A 20 -27.43 -25.70 8.91
C ALA A 20 -27.54 -26.10 10.40
N ASN A 21 -26.45 -26.58 11.01
CA ASN A 21 -26.38 -26.89 12.44
C ASN A 21 -25.84 -25.70 13.27
N GLY A 22 -25.58 -24.56 12.63
CA GLY A 22 -25.04 -23.35 13.26
C GLY A 22 -23.54 -23.42 13.55
N ILE A 23 -22.81 -24.40 13.02
CA ILE A 23 -21.36 -24.50 13.21
C ILE A 23 -20.67 -23.56 12.21
N LEU A 24 -19.80 -22.69 12.72
CA LEU A 24 -19.01 -21.77 11.91
C LEU A 24 -17.70 -22.44 11.50
N HIS A 25 -17.49 -22.59 10.20
CA HIS A 25 -16.25 -23.01 9.58
C HIS A 25 -15.51 -21.77 9.08
N VAL A 26 -14.33 -21.51 9.63
CA VAL A 26 -13.42 -20.44 9.19
C VAL A 26 -12.26 -21.09 8.46
N SER A 27 -12.12 -20.85 7.16
CA SER A 27 -10.96 -21.29 6.39
C SER A 27 -10.12 -20.10 5.93
N ALA A 28 -8.81 -20.25 5.98
CA ALA A 28 -7.83 -19.28 5.47
C ALA A 28 -6.91 -20.00 4.48
N LYS A 29 -6.97 -19.63 3.21
CA LYS A 29 -6.22 -20.24 2.11
C LYS A 29 -5.28 -19.22 1.46
N ASP A 30 -4.02 -19.61 1.32
CA ASP A 30 -3.06 -18.88 0.50
C ASP A 30 -3.26 -19.25 -0.98
N LYS A 31 -3.61 -18.28 -1.83
CA LYS A 31 -3.86 -18.51 -3.27
C LYS A 31 -2.62 -18.94 -4.04
N ALA A 32 -1.43 -18.56 -3.59
CA ALA A 32 -0.19 -18.89 -4.31
C ALA A 32 0.24 -20.34 -4.09
N THR A 33 0.13 -20.82 -2.84
CA THR A 33 0.58 -22.18 -2.48
C THR A 33 -0.56 -23.20 -2.39
N GLY A 34 -1.81 -22.74 -2.39
CA GLY A 34 -2.98 -23.59 -2.18
C GLY A 34 -3.11 -24.14 -0.76
N LYS A 35 -2.18 -23.82 0.15
CA LYS A 35 -2.19 -24.29 1.53
C LYS A 35 -3.33 -23.61 2.29
N GLU A 36 -4.09 -24.41 3.04
CA GLU A 36 -5.25 -23.98 3.80
C GLU A 36 -5.10 -24.34 5.27
N ASN A 37 -5.59 -23.47 6.15
CA ASN A 37 -5.86 -23.80 7.55
C ASN A 37 -7.34 -23.55 7.81
N LYS A 38 -7.99 -24.45 8.54
CA LYS A 38 -9.40 -24.34 8.89
C LYS A 38 -9.62 -24.51 10.38
N ILE A 39 -10.58 -23.77 10.92
CA ILE A 39 -11.04 -23.84 12.30
C ILE A 39 -12.55 -24.04 12.26
N THR A 40 -13.04 -24.95 13.09
CA THR A 40 -14.47 -25.21 13.24
C THR A 40 -14.90 -24.79 14.64
N ILE A 41 -15.81 -23.83 14.72
CA ILE A 41 -16.35 -23.29 15.96
C ILE A 41 -17.76 -23.87 16.14
N LYS A 42 -17.92 -24.76 17.11
CA LYS A 42 -19.20 -25.37 17.45
C LYS A 42 -20.04 -24.38 18.26
N ALA A 43 -21.33 -24.24 17.94
CA ALA A 43 -22.28 -23.26 18.49
C ALA A 43 -22.60 -23.38 20.00
N SER A 44 -21.79 -24.08 20.79
CA SER A 44 -22.05 -24.30 22.22
C SER A 44 -21.57 -23.16 23.14
N SER A 45 -21.04 -22.06 22.60
CA SER A 45 -20.47 -20.94 23.38
C SER A 45 -20.90 -19.55 22.91
N GLY A 46 -22.06 -19.46 22.25
CA GLY A 46 -22.61 -18.18 21.77
C GLY A 46 -23.12 -17.27 22.90
N LEU A 47 -23.40 -16.02 22.54
CA LEU A 47 -24.03 -15.03 23.40
C LEU A 47 -25.52 -15.35 23.58
N ASN A 48 -26.06 -15.15 24.77
CA ASN A 48 -27.50 -15.25 24.99
C ASN A 48 -28.24 -13.97 24.52
N GLU A 49 -29.56 -14.03 24.38
CA GLU A 49 -30.39 -12.91 23.88
C GLU A 49 -30.19 -11.60 24.68
N ALA A 50 -30.02 -11.69 26.00
CA ALA A 50 -29.80 -10.53 26.85
C ALA A 50 -28.41 -9.91 26.62
N GLU A 51 -27.39 -10.75 26.39
CA GLU A 51 -26.04 -10.30 26.01
C GLU A 51 -26.04 -9.68 24.61
N ILE A 52 -26.76 -10.26 23.65
CA ILE A 52 -26.93 -9.70 22.30
C ILE A 52 -27.53 -8.30 22.37
N GLN A 53 -28.66 -8.13 23.07
CA GLN A 53 -29.31 -6.83 23.18
C GLN A 53 -28.45 -5.80 23.93
N ARG A 54 -27.68 -6.24 24.92
CA ARG A 54 -26.72 -5.38 25.61
C ARG A 54 -25.62 -4.92 24.65
N MET A 55 -25.02 -5.83 23.88
CA MET A 55 -23.97 -5.49 22.91
C MET A 55 -24.47 -4.55 21.81
N VAL A 56 -25.71 -4.70 21.36
CA VAL A 56 -26.32 -3.77 20.38
C VAL A 56 -26.43 -2.36 20.98
N LYS A 57 -26.95 -2.23 22.21
CA LYS A 57 -27.06 -0.92 22.87
C LYS A 57 -25.70 -0.29 23.18
N ASP A 58 -24.74 -1.10 23.62
CA ASP A 58 -23.37 -0.64 23.89
C ASP A 58 -22.72 -0.15 22.58
N ALA A 59 -22.87 -0.88 21.47
CA ALA A 59 -22.37 -0.46 20.15
C ALA A 59 -23.01 0.85 19.67
N GLU A 60 -24.31 1.04 19.88
CA GLU A 60 -25.00 2.30 19.55
C GLU A 60 -24.50 3.47 20.40
N ALA A 61 -24.32 3.25 21.71
CA ALA A 61 -23.84 4.26 22.64
C ALA A 61 -22.38 4.68 22.35
N HIS A 62 -21.54 3.73 21.94
CA HIS A 62 -20.12 3.94 21.66
C HIS A 62 -19.79 4.20 20.18
N ALA A 63 -20.78 4.21 19.29
CA ALA A 63 -20.57 4.38 17.85
C ALA A 63 -19.68 5.58 17.47
N THR A 64 -19.82 6.70 18.19
CA THR A 64 -18.99 7.90 17.94
C THR A 64 -17.55 7.72 18.41
N GLU A 65 -17.35 7.05 19.55
CA GLU A 65 -16.03 6.76 20.10
C GLU A 65 -15.30 5.73 19.23
N ASP A 66 -15.98 4.65 18.84
CA ASP A 66 -15.44 3.63 17.93
C ASP A 66 -15.07 4.21 16.57
N LYS A 67 -15.87 5.14 16.05
CA LYS A 67 -15.52 5.86 14.82
C LYS A 67 -14.23 6.67 14.98
N LYS A 68 -14.06 7.37 16.11
CA LYS A 68 -12.83 8.12 16.38
C LYS A 68 -11.62 7.19 16.51
N GLN A 69 -11.79 6.05 17.19
CA GLN A 69 -10.73 5.03 17.29
C GLN A 69 -10.37 4.45 15.92
N LEU A 70 -11.37 4.16 15.09
CA LEU A 70 -11.18 3.70 13.71
C LEU A 70 -10.37 4.73 12.91
N GLU A 71 -10.71 6.01 13.00
CA GLU A 71 -9.98 7.09 12.33
C GLU A 71 -8.51 7.16 12.78
N THR A 72 -8.23 7.03 14.09
CA THR A 72 -6.86 6.99 14.61
C THR A 72 -6.10 5.76 14.10
N VAL A 73 -6.73 4.58 14.10
CA VAL A 73 -6.10 3.34 13.60
C VAL A 73 -5.86 3.42 12.09
N THR A 74 -6.79 3.97 11.32
CA THR A 74 -6.61 4.22 9.88
C THR A 74 -5.44 5.17 9.65
N ALA A 75 -5.34 6.28 10.39
CA ALA A 75 -4.22 7.20 10.28
C ALA A 75 -2.88 6.51 10.63
N ARG A 76 -2.85 5.69 11.69
CA ARG A 76 -1.66 4.90 12.07
C ARG A 76 -1.25 3.92 10.97
N ASN A 77 -2.20 3.23 10.35
CA ASN A 77 -1.93 2.28 9.26
C ASN A 77 -1.42 2.99 7.99
N GLN A 78 -1.93 4.19 7.70
CA GLN A 78 -1.44 5.03 6.62
C GLN A 78 0.01 5.48 6.87
N LEU A 79 0.32 5.90 8.10
CA LEU A 79 1.67 6.27 8.51
C LEU A 79 2.64 5.08 8.42
N ASP A 80 2.26 3.89 8.91
CA ASP A 80 3.08 2.67 8.80
C ASP A 80 3.38 2.32 7.34
N SER A 81 2.36 2.40 6.49
CA SER A 81 2.50 2.15 5.05
C SER A 81 3.49 3.14 4.42
N LEU A 82 3.38 4.42 4.78
CA LEU A 82 4.28 5.46 4.29
C LEU A 82 5.71 5.27 4.81
N VAL A 83 5.90 5.02 6.10
CA VAL A 83 7.21 4.74 6.72
C VAL A 83 7.88 3.57 6.02
N HIS A 84 7.15 2.48 5.77
CA HIS A 84 7.69 1.32 5.09
C HIS A 84 8.12 1.64 3.65
N SER A 85 7.28 2.36 2.90
CA SER A 85 7.57 2.77 1.52
C SER A 85 8.80 3.68 1.46
N VAL A 86 8.85 4.74 2.28
CA VAL A 86 9.96 5.70 2.31
C VAL A 86 11.25 5.03 2.81
N SER A 87 11.19 4.16 3.82
CA SER A 87 12.35 3.41 4.31
C SER A 87 12.93 2.50 3.22
N LYS A 88 12.07 1.84 2.43
CA LYS A 88 12.51 1.03 1.30
C LYS A 88 13.16 1.90 0.22
N SER A 89 12.49 2.97 -0.20
CA SER A 89 12.98 3.91 -1.19
C SER A 89 14.32 4.54 -0.77
N LEU A 90 14.49 4.85 0.52
CA LEU A 90 15.73 5.41 1.03
C LEU A 90 16.89 4.40 0.98
N LYS A 91 16.62 3.10 1.17
CA LYS A 91 17.64 2.06 1.00
C LYS A 91 18.07 1.88 -0.45
N GLU A 92 17.13 2.04 -1.40
CA GLU A 92 17.38 1.81 -2.83
C GLU A 92 17.97 3.05 -3.54
N TYR A 93 17.54 4.26 -3.15
CA TYR A 93 17.87 5.51 -3.83
C TYR A 93 18.59 6.52 -2.93
N GLY A 94 18.85 6.18 -1.66
CA GLY A 94 19.49 7.07 -0.69
C GLY A 94 20.87 7.56 -1.10
N ASP A 95 21.58 6.80 -1.92
CA ASP A 95 22.91 7.17 -2.43
C ASP A 95 22.85 8.18 -3.60
N LYS A 96 21.66 8.37 -4.19
CA LYS A 96 21.39 9.40 -5.22
C LYS A 96 20.89 10.72 -4.63
N LEU A 97 20.70 10.78 -3.31
CA LEU A 97 20.27 11.96 -2.57
C LEU A 97 21.48 12.68 -1.95
N GLY A 98 21.36 14.00 -1.76
CA GLY A 98 22.35 14.74 -0.97
C GLY A 98 22.34 14.29 0.49
N ALA A 99 23.49 14.35 1.18
CA ALA A 99 23.61 13.96 2.58
C ALA A 99 22.63 14.70 3.50
N ASP A 100 22.40 15.99 3.25
CA ASP A 100 21.43 16.81 3.98
C ASP A 100 19.98 16.34 3.77
N GLU A 101 19.64 15.88 2.56
CA GLU A 101 18.30 15.39 2.24
C GLU A 101 18.05 14.02 2.87
N LYS A 102 19.05 13.14 2.78
CA LYS A 102 19.05 11.83 3.43
C LYS A 102 18.86 11.97 4.94
N SER A 103 19.63 12.85 5.59
CA SER A 103 19.52 13.09 7.03
C SER A 103 18.14 13.63 7.45
N LYS A 104 17.55 14.54 6.64
CA LYS A 104 16.19 15.04 6.90
C LYS A 104 15.12 13.95 6.80
N ILE A 105 15.23 13.05 5.82
CA ILE A 105 14.30 11.93 5.65
C ILE A 105 14.46 10.92 6.79
N GLU A 106 15.68 10.60 7.22
CA GLU A 106 15.94 9.70 8.35
C GLU A 106 15.40 10.25 9.67
N ALA A 107 15.55 11.55 9.91
CA ALA A 107 14.96 12.22 11.07
C ALA A 107 13.42 12.16 11.03
N ALA A 108 12.81 12.46 9.87
CA ALA A 108 11.37 12.38 9.69
C ALA A 108 10.83 10.95 9.86
N LEU A 109 11.57 9.94 9.41
CA LEU A 109 11.24 8.53 9.61
C LEU A 109 11.22 8.15 11.09
N LYS A 110 12.24 8.54 11.87
CA LYS A 110 12.26 8.29 13.33
C LYS A 110 11.11 8.97 14.05
N ASP A 111 10.81 10.21 13.67
CA ASP A 111 9.69 10.96 14.24
C ASP A 111 8.35 10.32 13.93
N ALA A 112 8.16 9.83 12.70
CA ALA A 112 6.98 9.08 12.29
C ALA A 112 6.85 7.75 13.05
N GLU A 113 7.95 7.00 13.21
CA GLU A 113 7.98 5.78 14.02
C GLU A 113 7.63 6.02 15.49
N GLY A 114 8.07 7.16 16.05
CA GLY A 114 7.66 7.61 17.38
C GLY A 114 6.17 7.90 17.47
N ALA A 115 5.62 8.65 16.50
CA ALA A 115 4.21 9.05 16.50
C ALA A 115 3.26 7.86 16.34
N MET A 116 3.67 6.79 15.65
CA MET A 116 2.88 5.55 15.56
C MET A 116 2.58 4.91 16.92
N LYS A 117 3.39 5.18 17.95
CA LYS A 117 3.18 4.69 19.32
C LYS A 117 2.23 5.56 20.14
N SER A 118 1.87 6.74 19.64
CA SER A 118 0.89 7.63 20.27
C SER A 118 -0.52 7.30 19.78
N ASP A 119 -1.54 7.59 20.58
CA ASP A 119 -2.95 7.54 20.18
C ASP A 119 -3.51 8.92 19.75
N ASP A 120 -2.63 9.89 19.51
CA ASP A 120 -3.00 11.22 19.08
C ASP A 120 -3.04 11.31 17.55
N LYS A 121 -4.26 11.29 17.00
CA LYS A 121 -4.50 11.41 15.56
C LYS A 121 -3.87 12.69 14.97
N ALA A 122 -3.90 13.82 15.69
CA ALA A 122 -3.35 15.07 15.17
C ALA A 122 -1.82 14.99 15.05
N GLN A 123 -1.15 14.33 16.00
CA GLN A 123 0.29 14.08 15.92
C GLN A 123 0.63 13.12 14.79
N ILE A 124 -0.14 12.03 14.64
CA ILE A 124 0.03 11.07 13.53
C ILE A 124 -0.12 11.77 12.18
N ASP A 125 -1.18 12.57 12.00
CA ASP A 125 -1.44 13.29 10.75
C ASP A 125 -0.33 14.31 10.44
N ALA A 126 0.11 15.09 11.44
CA ALA A 126 1.18 16.06 11.28
C ALA A 126 2.51 15.39 10.88
N LYS A 127 2.87 14.27 11.52
CA LYS A 127 4.08 13.51 11.16
C LYS A 127 3.95 12.79 9.83
N THR A 128 2.74 12.34 9.47
CA THR A 128 2.46 11.79 8.14
C THR A 128 2.71 12.83 7.05
N GLN A 129 2.20 14.05 7.23
CA GLN A 129 2.45 15.16 6.30
C GLN A 129 3.92 15.55 6.23
N ALA A 130 4.61 15.64 7.38
CA ALA A 130 6.03 15.96 7.42
C ALA A 130 6.89 14.91 6.70
N LEU A 131 6.60 13.62 6.92
CA LEU A 131 7.27 12.52 6.23
C LEU A 131 6.98 12.55 4.73
N ALA A 132 5.72 12.79 4.33
CA ALA A 132 5.34 12.89 2.93
C ALA A 132 6.07 14.04 2.21
N GLN A 133 6.17 15.21 2.85
CA GLN A 133 6.91 16.37 2.32
C GLN A 133 8.41 16.08 2.19
N ALA A 134 9.02 15.49 3.22
CA ALA A 134 10.44 15.11 3.18
C ALA A 134 10.71 14.05 2.10
N ALA A 135 9.79 13.10 1.92
CA ALA A 135 9.88 12.04 0.93
C ALA A 135 9.52 12.49 -0.50
N GLN A 136 8.97 13.68 -0.71
CA GLN A 136 8.56 14.15 -2.04
C GLN A 136 9.73 14.15 -3.03
N LYS A 137 10.90 14.65 -2.61
CA LYS A 137 12.12 14.64 -3.43
C LYS A 137 12.61 13.23 -3.76
N LEU A 138 12.48 12.30 -2.81
CA LEU A 138 12.81 10.90 -3.01
C LEU A 138 11.85 10.26 -4.04
N GLY A 139 10.55 10.59 -3.96
CA GLY A 139 9.53 10.18 -4.91
C GLY A 139 9.77 10.72 -6.33
N GLU A 140 10.17 11.98 -6.47
CA GLU A 140 10.51 12.58 -7.77
C GLU A 140 11.69 11.86 -8.44
N LYS A 141 12.74 11.51 -7.67
CA LYS A 141 13.90 10.75 -8.17
C LYS A 141 13.52 9.33 -8.56
N MET A 142 12.71 8.66 -7.73
CA MET A 142 12.18 7.33 -8.05
C MET A 142 11.34 7.33 -9.32
N TYR A 143 10.45 8.31 -9.49
CA TYR A 143 9.57 8.39 -10.65
C TYR A 143 10.35 8.69 -11.94
N ALA A 144 11.35 9.56 -11.87
CA ALA A 144 12.26 9.83 -12.99
C ALA A 144 13.06 8.58 -13.41
N ASP A 145 13.49 7.76 -12.45
CA ASP A 145 14.18 6.49 -12.75
C ASP A 145 13.20 5.40 -13.25
N ALA A 146 11.98 5.35 -12.72
CA ALA A 146 10.94 4.43 -13.18
C ALA A 146 10.51 4.72 -14.62
N GLN A 147 10.38 5.98 -15.01
CA GLN A 147 10.12 6.38 -16.41
C GLN A 147 11.28 6.01 -17.34
N LYS A 148 12.53 6.15 -16.88
CA LYS A 148 13.70 5.70 -17.65
C LYS A 148 13.75 4.17 -17.80
N ALA A 149 13.34 3.42 -16.78
CA ALA A 149 13.25 1.96 -16.84
C ALA A 149 12.14 1.48 -17.79
N GLN A 150 10.97 2.14 -17.80
CA GLN A 150 9.90 1.84 -18.77
C GLN A 150 10.28 2.23 -20.22
N GLY A 151 11.04 3.30 -20.41
CA GLY A 151 11.58 3.67 -21.72
C GLY A 151 12.66 2.71 -22.25
N ALA A 152 13.40 2.05 -21.36
CA ALA A 152 14.40 1.05 -21.74
C ALA A 152 13.76 -0.30 -22.13
N GLN A 153 12.64 -0.67 -21.51
CA GLN A 153 11.93 -1.92 -21.80
C GLN A 153 11.21 -1.90 -23.16
N ALA A 154 10.75 -0.73 -23.62
CA ALA A 154 10.25 -0.53 -24.98
C ALA A 154 11.37 -0.43 -26.04
N GLY A 155 12.63 -0.20 -25.62
CA GLY A 155 13.80 -0.15 -26.50
C GLY A 155 14.48 -1.50 -26.75
N GLU A 156 14.29 -2.49 -25.87
CA GLU A 156 14.85 -3.84 -26.03
C GLU A 156 13.97 -4.77 -26.87
N GLU A 157 12.64 -4.59 -26.92
CA GLU A 157 11.78 -5.31 -27.86
C GLU A 157 11.97 -4.85 -29.32
N ALA A 158 12.39 -3.60 -29.55
CA ALA A 158 12.69 -3.10 -30.90
C ALA A 158 14.07 -3.56 -31.44
N LYS A 159 14.97 -4.06 -30.58
CA LYS A 159 16.34 -4.47 -30.98
C LYS A 159 16.50 -5.98 -31.18
N ALA A 160 15.52 -6.78 -30.77
CA ALA A 160 15.48 -8.22 -31.03
C ALA A 160 14.84 -8.58 -32.39
N SER A 161 14.12 -7.64 -33.02
CA SER A 161 13.44 -7.87 -34.31
C SER A 161 14.20 -7.34 -35.53
N SER A 162 15.34 -6.66 -35.36
CA SER A 162 16.07 -6.00 -36.46
C SER A 162 17.35 -6.74 -36.86
N LYS A 163 17.29 -8.06 -37.06
CA LYS A 163 18.39 -8.82 -37.66
C LYS A 163 17.96 -9.79 -38.77
N SER A 164 16.79 -9.58 -39.37
CA SER A 164 16.42 -10.29 -40.60
C SER A 164 15.58 -9.39 -41.47
N ASP A 165 16.07 -9.24 -42.69
CA ASP A 165 15.44 -8.73 -43.89
C ASP A 165 15.43 -7.23 -44.19
N GLU A 166 15.82 -7.00 -45.43
CA GLU A 166 16.19 -5.81 -46.15
C GLU A 166 14.97 -5.35 -46.95
N GLY A 167 14.64 -4.06 -46.94
CA GLY A 167 13.75 -3.48 -47.96
C GLY A 167 12.60 -2.62 -47.44
N ASP A 168 12.50 -1.45 -48.08
CA ASP A 168 11.28 -0.65 -48.31
C ASP A 168 10.81 0.32 -47.20
N VAL A 169 11.09 1.62 -47.45
CA VAL A 169 10.23 2.85 -47.40
C VAL A 169 9.07 2.94 -46.37
N VAL A 170 8.63 4.07 -45.80
CA VAL A 170 8.71 5.51 -46.10
C VAL A 170 8.46 6.31 -44.81
N ASP A 171 9.09 7.49 -44.76
CA ASP A 171 8.66 8.78 -44.19
C ASP A 171 7.21 8.93 -43.66
N ALA A 172 7.07 9.48 -42.45
CA ALA A 172 5.87 10.20 -42.02
C ALA A 172 6.23 11.36 -41.09
N GLU A 173 6.16 12.54 -41.69
CA GLU A 173 6.39 13.90 -41.19
C GLU A 173 5.79 14.20 -39.79
N PHE A 174 6.63 14.73 -38.90
CA PHE A 174 6.18 15.45 -37.70
C PHE A 174 5.87 16.91 -38.09
N THR A 175 4.59 17.23 -38.30
CA THR A 175 4.13 18.61 -38.44
C THR A 175 3.95 19.25 -37.06
N GLU A 176 4.98 19.97 -36.64
CA GLU A 176 4.95 20.85 -35.48
C GLU A 176 4.37 22.21 -35.91
N VAL A 177 3.12 22.51 -35.56
CA VAL A 177 2.63 23.90 -35.66
C VAL A 177 1.98 24.34 -34.36
N LYS A 178 2.69 25.31 -33.75
CA LYS A 178 2.39 26.09 -32.56
C LYS A 178 1.01 26.75 -32.62
N ASP A 179 0.14 26.43 -31.67
CA ASP A 179 -0.99 27.28 -31.33
C ASP A 179 -0.49 28.51 -30.54
N LYS A 180 -0.32 29.63 -31.25
CA LYS A 180 -0.14 30.97 -30.67
C LYS A 180 -1.21 31.90 -31.23
N LYS A 181 -2.22 32.13 -30.38
CA LYS A 181 -2.82 33.43 -30.03
C LYS A 181 -3.51 34.26 -31.12
N LYS A 182 -4.78 34.54 -30.79
CA LYS A 182 -5.56 35.79 -30.89
C LYS A 182 -6.26 36.14 -32.21
N GLY A 183 -7.55 36.43 -32.04
CA GLY A 183 -8.43 37.18 -32.93
C GLY A 183 -9.79 37.29 -32.26
#